data_AF-A0A8E2AGT8-F1
#
_entry.id   AF-A0A8E2AGT8-F1
#
_cell.length_a   1.000
_cell.length_b   1.000
_cell.length_c   1.000
_cell.angle_alpha   90.00
_cell.angle_beta   90.00
_cell.angle_gamma   90.00
#
_symmetry.space_group_name_H-M   'P 1'
#
loop_
_entity.id
_entity.type
_entity.pdbx_description
1 polymer ?
#
loop_
_entity_poly.entity_id
_entity_poly.type
_entity_poly.pdbx_seq_one_letter_code
_entity_poly.pdbx_strand_id
1 'polypeptide(L)'
;LDGLLERTPAASETHTDALRALYGVPTATGNPVSVYIATAVGSSLAVCAVYWGPACPSNLVCAVPGVADVQHAAAYGVLRGLLMANPVLPLRVYLTGEYVACSVCHWAPMHAWTGWRCANADILQDLTRVIAHR
;
A
#
# COMPACT_ATOMS: atom_id res chain seq x y z
N LEU A 1 -18.41 16.61 39.39
CA LEU A 1 -18.67 15.47 38.47
C LEU A 1 -18.47 15.92 37.01
N ASP A 2 -17.65 16.95 36.80
CA ASP A 2 -17.64 17.79 35.58
C ASP A 2 -16.34 17.66 34.78
N GLY A 3 -15.62 16.55 34.94
CA GLY A 3 -14.35 16.29 34.25
C GLY A 3 -14.41 15.21 33.17
N LEU A 4 -15.58 14.60 32.96
CA LEU A 4 -15.76 13.45 32.06
C LEU A 4 -16.35 13.80 30.69
N LEU A 5 -16.64 15.09 30.44
CA LEU A 5 -17.22 15.58 29.18
C LEU A 5 -16.27 16.45 28.33
N GLU A 6 -15.06 16.76 28.81
CA GLU A 6 -14.10 17.59 28.06
C GLU A 6 -13.21 16.80 27.08
N ARG A 7 -13.44 15.49 26.91
CA ARG A 7 -12.64 14.64 26.00
C ARG A 7 -13.47 13.99 24.91
N THR A 8 -14.48 14.68 24.42
CA THR A 8 -15.03 14.39 23.09
C THR A 8 -14.25 15.24 22.10
N PRO A 9 -13.16 14.74 21.47
CA PRO A 9 -12.54 15.49 20.40
C PRO A 9 -13.59 15.72 19.31
N ALA A 10 -13.69 17.00 18.98
CA ALA A 10 -14.47 17.58 17.92
C ALA A 10 -14.31 16.83 16.59
N ALA A 11 -15.41 16.80 15.84
CA ALA A 11 -15.52 16.43 14.44
C ALA A 11 -15.15 14.98 14.08
N SER A 12 -16.13 14.27 13.51
CA SER A 12 -15.92 13.10 12.68
C SER A 12 -14.87 13.42 11.62
N GLU A 13 -13.59 13.12 11.87
CA GLU A 13 -12.58 13.08 10.82
C GLU A 13 -13.06 12.05 9.81
N THR A 14 -13.37 12.50 8.59
CA THR A 14 -13.86 11.57 7.59
C THR A 14 -12.72 10.63 7.23
N HIS A 15 -13.03 9.38 6.87
CA HIS A 15 -12.02 8.40 6.44
C HIS A 15 -11.07 8.98 5.38
N THR A 16 -11.60 9.82 4.49
CA THR A 16 -10.86 10.55 3.47
C THR A 16 -9.86 11.56 4.05
N ASP A 17 -10.22 12.28 5.12
CA ASP A 17 -9.34 13.26 5.75
C ASP A 17 -8.18 12.57 6.47
N ALA A 18 -8.46 11.46 7.15
CA ALA A 18 -7.43 10.65 7.79
C ALA A 18 -6.45 10.05 6.76
N LEU A 19 -6.95 9.61 5.60
CA LEU A 19 -6.09 9.18 4.49
C LEU A 19 -5.27 10.34 3.91
N ARG A 20 -5.85 11.54 3.78
CA ARG A 20 -5.12 12.74 3.31
C ARG A 20 -4.05 13.19 4.30
N ALA A 21 -4.30 13.05 5.59
CA ALA A 21 -3.30 13.31 6.62
C ALA A 21 -2.10 12.35 6.50
N LEU A 22 -2.36 11.09 6.10
CA LEU A 22 -1.33 10.07 5.95
C LEU A 22 -0.58 10.13 4.61
N TYR A 23 -1.29 10.30 3.50
CA TYR A 23 -0.75 10.21 2.14
C TYR A 23 -0.62 11.55 1.42
N GLY A 24 -1.20 12.62 1.95
CA GLY A 24 -1.35 13.88 1.25
C GLY A 24 -2.52 13.92 0.26
N VAL A 25 -2.57 14.98 -0.53
CA VAL A 25 -3.60 15.18 -1.55
C VAL A 25 -3.11 14.62 -2.89
N PRO A 26 -3.87 13.75 -3.57
CA PRO A 26 -3.48 13.26 -4.90
C PRO A 26 -3.29 14.40 -5.90
N THR A 27 -2.11 14.47 -6.53
CA THR A 27 -1.75 15.52 -7.49
C THR A 27 -1.71 15.02 -8.94
N ALA A 28 -1.51 13.73 -9.16
CA ALA A 28 -1.40 13.14 -10.49
C ALA A 28 -2.74 13.20 -11.25
N THR A 29 -2.66 13.55 -12.54
CA THR A 29 -3.81 13.66 -13.44
C THR A 29 -3.57 12.93 -14.76
N GLY A 30 -4.64 12.58 -15.48
CA GLY A 30 -4.58 11.89 -16.77
C GLY A 30 -5.01 10.43 -16.72
N ASN A 31 -4.69 9.69 -17.79
CA ASN A 31 -5.07 8.28 -17.91
C ASN A 31 -4.17 7.41 -17.01
N PRO A 32 -4.74 6.53 -16.18
CA PRO A 32 -3.94 5.70 -15.31
C PRO A 32 -3.16 4.64 -16.10
N VAL A 33 -1.92 4.41 -15.69
CA VAL A 33 -1.14 3.25 -16.14
C VAL A 33 -1.57 2.05 -15.30
N SER A 34 -1.85 0.91 -15.94
CA SER A 34 -2.20 -0.32 -15.25
C SER A 34 -0.95 -1.16 -14.94
N VAL A 35 -0.89 -1.71 -13.73
CA VAL A 35 0.14 -2.68 -13.33
C VAL A 35 -0.53 -3.87 -12.63
N TYR A 36 -0.06 -5.07 -12.93
CA TYR A 36 -0.59 -6.32 -12.42
C TYR A 36 0.45 -7.00 -11.55
N ILE A 37 0.04 -7.35 -10.33
CA ILE A 37 0.88 -8.03 -9.35
C ILE A 37 0.40 -9.47 -9.23
N ALA A 38 1.32 -10.40 -9.47
CA ALA A 38 1.11 -11.82 -9.23
C ALA A 38 2.10 -12.30 -8.16
N THR A 39 1.70 -13.31 -7.39
CA THR A 39 2.52 -13.87 -6.32
C THR A 39 2.58 -15.39 -6.43
N ALA A 40 3.68 -15.97 -5.96
CA ALA A 40 3.83 -17.40 -5.78
C ALA A 40 4.59 -17.64 -4.48
N VAL A 41 4.08 -18.52 -3.63
CA VAL A 41 4.66 -18.79 -2.30
C VAL A 41 4.81 -20.29 -2.11
N GLY A 42 6.03 -20.70 -1.79
CA GLY A 42 6.39 -22.04 -1.34
C GLY A 42 6.70 -22.07 0.15
N SER A 43 7.25 -23.18 0.63
CA SER A 43 7.51 -23.39 2.07
C SER A 43 8.56 -22.45 2.68
N SER A 44 9.49 -21.93 1.88
CA SER A 44 10.61 -21.10 2.33
C SER A 44 10.90 -19.90 1.44
N LEU A 45 10.15 -19.76 0.35
CA LEU A 45 10.37 -18.74 -0.65
C LEU A 45 9.04 -18.13 -1.06
N ALA A 46 8.98 -16.80 -1.04
CA ALA A 46 7.96 -16.03 -1.73
C ALA A 46 8.56 -15.33 -2.94
N VAL A 47 7.78 -15.22 -4.01
CA VAL A 47 8.13 -14.52 -5.25
C VAL A 47 6.96 -13.62 -5.61
N CYS A 48 7.26 -12.44 -6.12
CA CYS A 48 6.29 -11.57 -6.76
C CYS A 48 6.69 -11.27 -8.20
N ALA A 49 5.70 -11.03 -9.04
CA ALA A 49 5.85 -10.53 -10.39
C ALA A 49 5.12 -9.19 -10.52
N VAL A 50 5.75 -8.25 -11.22
CA VAL A 50 5.18 -6.95 -11.60
C VAL A 50 5.09 -6.93 -13.11
N TYR A 51 3.87 -6.81 -13.64
CA TYR A 51 3.58 -6.87 -15.06
C TYR A 51 2.88 -5.60 -15.54
N TRP A 52 3.48 -4.93 -16.52
CA TRP A 52 3.01 -3.67 -17.11
C TRP A 52 2.43 -3.86 -18.52
N GLY A 53 2.65 -5.03 -19.13
CA GLY A 53 2.19 -5.36 -20.47
C GLY A 53 3.21 -6.20 -21.26
N PRO A 54 2.82 -6.71 -22.44
CA PRO A 54 3.70 -7.54 -23.27
C PRO A 54 4.97 -6.77 -23.67
N ALA A 55 6.12 -7.45 -23.58
CA ALA A 55 7.44 -6.88 -23.93
C ALA A 55 7.83 -5.57 -23.21
N CYS A 56 7.15 -5.21 -22.11
CA CYS A 56 7.52 -4.04 -21.34
C CYS A 56 8.85 -4.30 -20.58
N PRO A 57 9.88 -3.46 -20.74
CA PRO A 57 11.16 -3.65 -20.07
C PRO A 57 11.08 -3.48 -18.55
N SER A 58 10.01 -2.87 -18.06
CA SER A 58 9.72 -2.72 -16.62
C SER A 58 9.08 -3.96 -16.01
N ASN A 59 8.78 -5.01 -16.79
CA ASN A 59 8.32 -6.27 -16.24
C ASN A 59 9.40 -6.89 -15.35
N LEU A 60 9.00 -7.40 -14.19
CA LEU A 60 9.90 -7.91 -13.18
C LEU A 60 9.34 -9.17 -12.54
N VAL A 61 10.22 -10.13 -12.25
CA VAL A 61 9.96 -11.23 -11.31
C VAL A 61 11.10 -11.23 -10.31
N CYS A 62 10.80 -11.26 -9.01
CA CYS A 62 11.84 -11.27 -7.98
C CYS A 62 11.42 -12.05 -6.73
N ALA A 63 12.42 -12.65 -6.09
CA ALA A 63 12.27 -13.21 -4.76
C ALA A 63 11.95 -12.09 -3.76
N VAL A 64 11.03 -12.39 -2.85
CA VAL A 64 10.60 -11.48 -1.79
C VAL A 64 11.47 -11.73 -0.57
N PRO A 65 12.18 -10.72 -0.07
CA PRO A 65 12.99 -10.88 1.14
C PRO A 65 12.10 -11.10 2.36
N GLY A 66 12.62 -11.82 3.35
CA GLY A 66 11.94 -12.01 4.62
C GLY A 66 10.91 -13.15 4.58
N VAL A 67 9.67 -12.83 4.94
CA VAL A 67 8.64 -13.84 5.23
C VAL A 67 8.08 -14.43 3.94
N ALA A 68 8.05 -15.76 3.85
CA ALA A 68 7.40 -16.50 2.77
C ALA A 68 5.87 -16.53 2.97
N ASP A 69 5.22 -15.38 2.81
CA ASP A 69 3.77 -15.19 2.94
C ASP A 69 3.20 -14.49 1.70
N VAL A 70 1.96 -14.86 1.32
CA VAL A 70 1.29 -14.33 0.12
C VAL A 70 1.03 -12.83 0.25
N GLN A 71 0.65 -12.36 1.45
CA GLN A 71 0.33 -10.96 1.66
C GLN A 71 1.60 -10.10 1.70
N HIS A 72 2.66 -10.62 2.32
CA HIS A 72 3.97 -9.99 2.27
C HIS A 72 4.49 -9.90 0.83
N ALA A 73 4.35 -10.97 0.03
CA ALA A 73 4.72 -10.99 -1.38
C ALA A 73 3.92 -9.99 -2.21
N ALA A 74 2.61 -9.90 -1.97
CA ALA A 74 1.75 -8.97 -2.67
C ALA A 74 2.13 -7.52 -2.34
N ALA A 75 2.31 -7.19 -1.05
CA ALA A 75 2.71 -5.87 -0.60
C ALA A 75 4.08 -5.46 -1.18
N TYR A 76 5.05 -6.38 -1.18
CA TYR A 76 6.36 -6.15 -1.79
C TYR A 76 6.26 -5.93 -3.30
N GLY A 77 5.42 -6.70 -4.00
CA GLY A 77 5.14 -6.49 -5.42
C GLY A 77 4.57 -5.11 -5.73
N VAL A 78 3.61 -4.64 -4.92
CA VAL A 78 3.07 -3.27 -5.01
C VAL A 78 4.16 -2.24 -4.80
N LEU A 79 5.02 -2.42 -3.78
CA LEU A 79 6.12 -1.50 -3.49
C LEU A 79 7.07 -1.39 -4.69
N ARG A 80 7.45 -2.52 -5.29
CA ARG A 80 8.28 -2.55 -6.50
C ARG A 80 7.59 -1.85 -7.67
N GLY A 81 6.29 -2.09 -7.86
CA GLY A 81 5.49 -1.39 -8.88
C GLY A 81 5.49 0.12 -8.69
N LEU A 82 5.30 0.61 -7.47
CA LEU A 82 5.33 2.04 -7.13
C LEU A 82 6.72 2.65 -7.32
N LEU A 83 7.80 1.92 -7.01
CA LEU A 83 9.16 2.43 -7.22
C LEU A 83 9.54 2.54 -8.70
N MET A 84 8.90 1.74 -9.57
CA MET A 84 9.17 1.72 -11.02
C MET A 84 8.23 2.62 -11.83
N ALA A 85 7.03 2.91 -11.33
CA ALA A 85 6.09 3.77 -12.04
C ALA A 85 6.57 5.22 -12.10
N ASN A 86 6.20 5.90 -13.19
CA ASN A 86 6.31 7.35 -13.27
C ASN A 86 5.46 8.01 -12.17
N PRO A 87 6.04 8.83 -11.27
CA PRO A 87 5.29 9.42 -10.15
C PRO A 87 4.24 10.46 -10.59
N VAL A 88 4.38 11.08 -11.77
CA VAL A 88 3.44 12.13 -12.22
C VAL A 88 2.19 11.57 -12.91
N LEU A 89 2.13 10.26 -13.15
CA LEU A 89 0.98 9.60 -13.78
C LEU A 89 0.20 8.80 -12.73
N PRO A 90 -1.15 8.83 -12.79
CA PRO A 90 -1.96 7.95 -11.97
C PRO A 90 -1.59 6.48 -12.23
N LEU A 91 -1.54 5.68 -11.18
CA LEU A 91 -1.25 4.25 -11.27
C LEU A 91 -2.46 3.46 -10.79
N ARG A 92 -2.88 2.47 -11.58
CA ARG A 92 -3.90 1.49 -11.19
C ARG A 92 -3.24 0.15 -10.97
N VAL A 93 -3.26 -0.29 -9.71
CA VAL A 93 -2.65 -1.56 -9.29
C VAL A 93 -3.72 -2.64 -9.23
N TYR A 94 -3.48 -3.74 -9.93
CA TYR A 94 -4.27 -4.95 -9.86
C TYR A 94 -3.48 -6.01 -9.09
N LEU A 95 -4.10 -6.62 -8.09
CA LEU A 95 -3.47 -7.67 -7.28
C LEU A 95 -4.49 -8.76 -6.97
N THR A 96 -3.99 -9.96 -6.68
CA THR A 96 -4.80 -11.06 -6.20
C THR A 96 -5.06 -10.90 -4.70
N GLY A 97 -6.33 -10.77 -4.31
CA GLY A 97 -6.75 -10.63 -2.92
C GLY A 97 -6.86 -9.18 -2.45
N GLU A 98 -7.56 -8.98 -1.34
CA GLU A 98 -7.98 -7.65 -0.86
C GLU A 98 -7.08 -7.08 0.23
N TYR A 99 -6.27 -7.91 0.90
CA TYR A 99 -5.55 -7.50 2.11
C TYR A 99 -4.68 -6.26 1.92
N VAL A 100 -3.88 -6.20 0.86
CA VAL A 100 -3.00 -5.04 0.61
C VAL A 100 -3.83 -3.80 0.27
N ALA A 101 -4.85 -3.95 -0.57
CA ALA A 101 -5.75 -2.86 -0.94
C ALA A 101 -6.48 -2.30 0.30
N CYS A 102 -7.01 -3.17 1.17
CA CYS A 102 -7.63 -2.78 2.41
C CYS A 102 -6.63 -2.17 3.39
N SER A 103 -5.43 -2.75 3.50
CA SER A 103 -4.38 -2.25 4.40
C SER A 103 -3.95 -0.83 4.05
N VAL A 104 -3.92 -0.49 2.76
CA VAL A 104 -3.51 0.83 2.27
C VAL A 104 -4.69 1.81 2.23
N CYS A 105 -5.85 1.39 1.73
CA CYS A 105 -6.99 2.28 1.48
C CYS A 105 -7.95 2.43 2.66
N HIS A 106 -7.97 1.48 3.60
CA HIS A 106 -8.98 1.45 4.67
C HIS A 106 -8.37 1.36 6.07
N TRP A 107 -7.36 0.52 6.27
CA TRP A 107 -6.80 0.28 7.61
C TRP A 107 -5.58 1.14 7.92
N ALA A 108 -4.98 1.80 6.92
CA ALA A 108 -3.76 2.56 7.11
C ALA A 108 -3.86 3.63 8.21
N PRO A 109 -4.95 4.44 8.33
CA PRO A 109 -5.07 5.38 9.43
C PRO A 109 -5.08 4.70 10.80
N MET A 110 -5.80 3.58 10.93
CA MET A 110 -5.85 2.80 12.17
C MET A 110 -4.48 2.16 12.49
N HIS A 111 -3.78 1.62 11.48
CA HIS A 111 -2.43 1.10 11.66
C HIS A 111 -1.46 2.19 12.10
N ALA A 112 -1.50 3.37 11.47
CA ALA A 112 -0.68 4.51 11.87
C ALA A 112 -0.97 4.96 13.31
N TRP A 113 -2.25 5.05 13.69
CA TRP A 113 -2.68 5.43 15.04
C TRP A 113 -2.22 4.43 16.12
N THR A 114 -2.19 3.14 15.80
CA THR A 114 -1.71 2.09 16.71
C THR A 114 -0.18 1.92 16.69
N GLY A 115 0.56 2.77 15.98
CA GLY A 115 2.01 2.68 15.83
C GLY A 115 2.45 1.46 15.02
N TRP A 116 1.69 1.11 13.98
CA TRP A 116 1.93 -0.02 13.07
C TRP A 116 2.03 -1.38 13.76
N ARG A 117 1.22 -1.59 14.81
CA ARG A 117 1.13 -2.89 15.48
C ARG A 117 0.19 -3.83 14.72
N CYS A 118 0.64 -4.32 13.56
CA CYS A 118 -0.10 -5.24 12.71
C CYS A 118 0.83 -6.23 11.98
N ALA A 119 0.26 -7.26 11.36
CA ALA A 119 1.02 -8.14 10.47
C ALA A 119 1.55 -7.35 9.27
N ASN A 120 2.75 -7.71 8.78
CA ASN A 120 3.41 -7.05 7.64
C ASN A 120 3.64 -5.53 7.85
N ALA A 121 3.73 -5.08 9.10
CA ALA A 121 3.89 -3.67 9.45
C ALA A 121 5.11 -3.02 8.80
N ASP A 122 6.20 -3.76 8.63
CA ASP A 122 7.42 -3.31 7.97
C ASP A 122 7.15 -2.87 6.52
N ILE A 123 6.60 -3.78 5.70
CA ILE A 123 6.36 -3.50 4.28
C ILE A 123 5.20 -2.51 4.07
N LEU A 124 4.19 -2.52 4.95
CA LEU A 124 3.09 -1.55 4.91
C LEU A 124 3.54 -0.12 5.24
N GLN A 125 4.52 0.04 6.14
CA GLN A 125 5.13 1.33 6.42
C GLN A 125 5.93 1.85 5.23
N ASP A 126 6.70 0.97 4.56
CA ASP A 126 7.45 1.35 3.37
C ASP A 126 6.53 1.74 2.20
N LEU A 127 5.45 0.98 1.98
CA LEU A 127 4.40 1.34 1.02
C LEU A 127 3.81 2.72 1.34
N THR A 128 3.46 2.95 2.60
CA THR A 128 2.85 4.21 3.04
C THR A 128 3.78 5.39 2.79
N ARG A 129 5.08 5.23 3.10
CA ARG A 129 6.09 6.26 2.86
C ARG A 129 6.24 6.58 1.38
N VAL A 130 6.26 5.56 0.52
CA VAL A 130 6.38 5.76 -0.94
C VAL A 130 5.12 6.42 -1.50
N ILE A 131 3.93 6.04 -1.04
CA ILE A 131 2.68 6.67 -1.47
C ILE A 131 2.63 8.13 -1.04
N ALA A 132 3.03 8.43 0.20
CA ALA A 132 3.03 9.79 0.74
C ALA A 132 4.07 10.74 0.11
N HIS A 133 5.00 10.22 -0.68
CA HIS A 133 6.09 11.01 -1.31
C HIS A 133 6.01 10.97 -2.85
N ARG A 134 4.88 10.52 -3.40
CA ARG A 134 4.58 10.55 -4.83
C ARG A 134 3.73 11.76 -5.19
#